data_AF-M2R9Z6-F1
#
_entry.id   AF-M2R9Z6-F1
#
_cell.length_a   1.000
_cell.length_b   1.000
_cell.length_c   1.000
_cell.angle_alpha   90.00
_cell.angle_beta   90.00
_cell.angle_gamma   90.00
#
_symmetry.space_group_name_H-M   'P 1'
#
loop_
_entity.id
_entity.type
_entity.pdbx_description
1 polymer ?
#
loop_
_entity_poly.entity_id
_entity_poly.type
_entity_poly.pdbx_seq_one_letter_code
_entity_poly.pdbx_strand_id
1 'polypeptide(L)'
;MIDPNTGQICLQCIDGMVNNFNETILEATRCNMDIKFIRSGDDAKAVLMYITDYVTKTPLKNHVFYAALEIALKHLAQFNGQCNDIASRARRILQRAAFAMVAQQELSSQQVMAHLLGFKDHFMSHSYNELYW
;
A
#
# COMPACT_ATOMS: atom_id res chain seq x y z
N MET A 1 -34.17 -2.55 8.21
CA MET A 1 -34.77 -2.09 9.49
C MET A 1 -34.56 -0.58 9.61
N ILE A 2 -35.52 0.17 10.16
CA ILE A 2 -35.31 1.61 10.42
C ILE A 2 -35.05 1.80 11.91
N ASP A 3 -33.92 2.41 12.27
CA ASP A 3 -33.60 2.82 13.64
C ASP A 3 -34.56 3.94 14.05
N PRO A 4 -35.37 3.75 15.11
CA PRO A 4 -36.38 4.72 15.52
C PRO A 4 -35.80 6.01 16.12
N ASN A 5 -34.55 6.00 16.62
CA ASN A 5 -33.93 7.16 17.26
C ASN A 5 -33.19 8.04 16.24
N THR A 6 -32.52 7.40 15.28
CA THR A 6 -31.71 8.10 14.28
C THR A 6 -32.42 8.23 12.92
N GLY A 7 -33.56 7.55 12.77
CA GLY A 7 -34.26 7.41 11.49
C GLY A 7 -33.46 6.59 10.48
N GLN A 8 -32.45 5.82 10.91
CA GLN A 8 -31.49 5.18 10.01
C GLN A 8 -31.98 3.89 9.37
N ILE A 9 -31.85 3.76 8.04
CA ILE A 9 -32.11 2.52 7.33
C ILE A 9 -30.88 1.64 7.51
N CYS A 10 -31.00 0.63 8.36
CA CYS A 10 -30.03 -0.43 8.52
C CYS A 10 -30.34 -1.55 7.54
N LEU A 11 -29.40 -1.83 6.64
CA LEU A 11 -29.48 -3.02 5.81
C LEU A 11 -29.36 -4.26 6.70
N GLN A 12 -30.20 -5.24 6.45
CA GLN A 12 -30.18 -6.48 7.22
C GLN A 12 -29.07 -7.39 6.68
N CYS A 13 -28.16 -7.80 7.56
CA CYS A 13 -27.24 -8.89 7.28
C CYS A 13 -27.95 -10.21 7.61
N ILE A 14 -28.19 -11.06 6.60
CA ILE A 14 -28.94 -12.31 6.77
C ILE A 14 -28.03 -13.40 7.36
N ASP A 15 -26.75 -13.40 7.00
CA ASP A 15 -25.74 -14.32 7.50
C ASP A 15 -24.52 -13.54 8.03
N GLY A 16 -24.28 -13.62 9.34
CA GLY A 16 -23.17 -12.91 9.98
C GLY A 16 -21.77 -13.38 9.56
N MET A 17 -21.65 -14.51 8.88
CA MET A 17 -20.39 -15.04 8.36
C MET A 17 -20.11 -14.60 6.91
N VAL A 18 -21.08 -13.94 6.26
CA VAL A 18 -20.98 -13.53 4.85
C VAL A 18 -21.05 -12.00 4.77
N ASN A 19 -20.05 -11.39 4.13
CA ASN A 19 -20.07 -9.96 3.86
C ASN A 19 -21.20 -9.61 2.89
N ASN A 20 -21.71 -8.38 2.96
CA ASN A 20 -22.69 -7.91 1.98
C ASN A 20 -22.11 -7.98 0.56
N PHE A 21 -22.86 -8.55 -0.37
CA PHE A 21 -22.47 -8.75 -1.75
C PHE A 21 -23.65 -8.49 -2.69
N ASN A 22 -23.37 -8.41 -3.98
CA ASN A 22 -24.37 -8.34 -5.04
C ASN A 22 -24.16 -9.54 -5.98
N GLU A 23 -25.18 -10.38 -6.16
CA GLU A 23 -25.06 -11.61 -6.95
C GLU A 23 -24.56 -11.36 -8.37
N THR A 24 -25.11 -10.36 -9.06
CA THR A 24 -24.74 -10.03 -10.44
C THR A 24 -23.28 -9.58 -10.56
N ILE A 25 -22.81 -8.72 -9.64
CA ILE A 25 -21.41 -8.27 -9.63
C ILE A 25 -20.47 -9.42 -9.25
N LEU A 26 -20.89 -10.28 -8.32
CA LEU A 26 -20.11 -11.45 -7.92
C LEU A 26 -19.91 -12.40 -9.10
N GLU A 27 -20.97 -12.68 -9.87
CA GLU A 27 -20.91 -13.54 -11.05
C GLU A 27 -20.03 -12.94 -12.17
N ALA A 28 -20.17 -11.64 -12.42
CA ALA A 28 -19.42 -10.94 -13.46
C ALA A 28 -17.92 -10.82 -13.13
N THR A 29 -17.59 -10.46 -11.89
CA THR A 29 -16.21 -10.16 -11.49
C THR A 29 -15.48 -11.36 -10.93
N ARG A 30 -16.20 -12.34 -10.37
CA ARG A 30 -15.66 -13.53 -9.69
C ARG A 30 -14.64 -13.20 -8.60
N CYS A 31 -14.81 -12.05 -7.94
CA CYS A 31 -13.94 -11.55 -6.89
C CYS A 31 -14.69 -11.43 -5.56
N ASN A 32 -13.95 -11.52 -4.45
CA ASN A 32 -14.52 -11.28 -3.12
C ASN A 32 -15.05 -9.84 -3.00
N MET A 33 -16.17 -9.65 -2.30
CA MET A 33 -16.81 -8.35 -2.14
C MET A 33 -17.13 -8.04 -0.69
N ASP A 34 -17.09 -6.74 -0.37
CA ASP A 34 -17.61 -6.20 0.88
C ASP A 34 -18.31 -4.87 0.61
N ILE A 35 -19.64 -4.92 0.44
CA ILE A 35 -20.45 -3.76 0.11
C ILE A 35 -20.95 -3.08 1.38
N LYS A 36 -20.62 -1.80 1.57
CA LYS A 36 -21.13 -0.97 2.67
C LYS A 36 -22.04 0.13 2.13
N PHE A 37 -23.18 0.31 2.77
CA PHE A 37 -24.10 1.41 2.46
C PHE A 37 -23.72 2.64 3.26
N ILE A 38 -23.44 3.75 2.57
CA ILE A 38 -23.03 5.02 3.19
C ILE A 38 -24.26 5.91 3.30
N ARG A 39 -24.69 6.23 4.52
CA ARG A 39 -25.97 6.91 4.75
C ARG A 39 -25.84 8.33 5.29
N SER A 40 -24.74 8.62 5.99
CA SER A 40 -24.48 9.94 6.58
C SER A 40 -23.09 10.46 6.22
N GLY A 41 -22.85 11.74 6.47
CA GLY A 41 -21.52 12.35 6.33
C GLY A 41 -20.50 11.73 7.27
N ASP A 42 -20.91 11.31 8.46
CA ASP A 42 -20.04 10.63 9.43
C ASP A 42 -19.66 9.23 8.95
N ASP A 43 -20.60 8.47 8.39
CA ASP A 43 -20.31 7.16 7.76
C ASP A 43 -19.34 7.33 6.58
N ALA A 44 -19.57 8.35 5.75
CA ALA A 44 -18.70 8.66 4.62
C ALA A 44 -17.28 9.00 5.09
N LYS A 45 -17.15 9.77 6.17
CA LYS A 45 -15.86 10.12 6.77
C LYS A 45 -15.16 8.90 7.35
N ALA A 46 -15.88 8.02 8.03
CA ALA A 46 -15.35 6.77 8.57
C ALA A 46 -14.84 5.85 7.45
N VAL A 47 -15.61 5.67 6.37
CA VAL A 47 -15.21 4.89 5.20
C VAL A 47 -14.00 5.51 4.51
N LEU A 48 -13.99 6.84 4.34
CA LEU A 48 -12.86 7.53 3.74
C LEU A 48 -11.58 7.35 4.57
N MET A 49 -11.67 7.46 5.89
CA MET A 49 -10.54 7.21 6.78
C MET A 49 -10.06 5.76 6.67
N TYR A 50 -10.98 4.79 6.68
CA TYR A 50 -10.64 3.38 6.51
C TYR A 50 -9.90 3.10 5.20
N ILE A 51 -10.41 3.64 4.08
CA ILE A 51 -9.77 3.51 2.77
C ILE A 51 -8.41 4.18 2.78
N THR A 52 -8.32 5.39 3.34
CA THR A 52 -7.06 6.15 3.44
C THR A 52 -6.02 5.36 4.24
N ASP A 53 -6.37 4.84 5.40
CA ASP A 53 -5.48 4.01 6.23
C ASP A 53 -5.04 2.74 5.49
N TYR A 54 -5.93 2.14 4.69
CA TYR A 54 -5.59 0.95 3.90
C TYR A 54 -4.66 1.27 2.73
N VAL A 55 -4.91 2.35 2.01
CA VAL A 55 -4.10 2.81 0.87
C VAL A 55 -2.74 3.34 1.33
N THR A 56 -2.72 4.06 2.45
CA THR A 56 -1.49 4.61 3.04
C THR A 56 -0.74 3.60 3.90
N LYS A 57 -1.24 2.37 4.03
CA LYS A 57 -0.59 1.30 4.77
C LYS A 57 0.79 1.04 4.17
N THR A 58 1.82 1.52 4.85
CA THR A 58 3.19 1.44 4.37
C THR A 58 3.58 -0.03 4.15
N PRO A 59 4.00 -0.43 2.93
CA PRO A 59 4.46 -1.79 2.68
C PRO A 59 5.79 -2.08 3.40
N LEU A 60 6.52 -1.04 3.77
CA LEU A 60 7.80 -1.12 4.45
C LEU A 60 7.59 -1.39 5.95
N LYS A 61 7.64 -2.67 6.33
CA LYS A 61 7.62 -3.06 7.75
C LYS A 61 8.94 -2.60 8.41
N ASN A 62 8.86 -1.97 9.59
CA ASN A 62 10.03 -1.42 10.29
C ASN A 62 11.19 -2.44 10.46
N HIS A 63 10.89 -3.74 10.60
CA HIS A 63 11.94 -4.76 10.71
C HIS A 63 12.76 -4.92 9.42
N VAL A 64 12.16 -4.74 8.24
CA VAL A 64 12.86 -4.79 6.94
C VAL A 64 13.82 -3.61 6.84
N PHE A 65 13.38 -2.44 7.30
CA PHE A 65 14.24 -1.25 7.39
C PHE A 65 15.47 -1.51 8.26
N TYR A 66 15.28 -2.03 9.48
CA TYR A 66 16.40 -2.32 10.39
C TYR A 66 17.34 -3.39 9.84
N ALA A 67 16.81 -4.46 9.23
CA ALA A 67 17.63 -5.51 8.62
C ALA A 67 18.47 -4.98 7.44
N ALA A 68 17.89 -4.17 6.56
CA ALA A 68 18.60 -3.53 5.46
C ALA A 68 19.73 -2.60 5.95
N LEU A 69 19.48 -1.86 7.04
CA LEU A 69 20.47 -0.98 7.67
C LEU A 69 21.62 -1.79 8.29
N GLU A 70 21.31 -2.88 9.00
CA GLU A 70 22.31 -3.79 9.58
C GLU A 70 23.21 -4.41 8.50
N ILE A 71 22.63 -4.88 7.40
CA ILE A 71 23.37 -5.42 6.25
C ILE A 71 24.30 -4.35 5.66
N ALA A 72 23.80 -3.12 5.47
CA ALA A 72 24.61 -2.02 4.95
C ALA A 72 25.79 -1.67 5.86
N LEU A 73 25.59 -1.70 7.18
CA LEU A 73 26.66 -1.49 8.18
C LEU A 73 27.71 -2.60 8.14
N LYS A 74 27.30 -3.88 8.12
CA LYS A 74 28.22 -5.03 8.05
C LYS A 74 29.11 -4.99 6.80
N HIS A 75 28.54 -4.68 5.63
CA HIS A 75 29.31 -4.58 4.39
C HIS A 75 30.30 -3.41 4.36
N LEU A 76 30.08 -2.37 5.16
CA LEU A 76 31.00 -1.25 5.29
C LEU A 76 32.09 -1.50 6.32
N ALA A 77 31.79 -2.20 7.40
CA ALA A 77 32.80 -2.65 8.37
C ALA A 77 33.86 -3.56 7.70
N GLN A 78 33.46 -4.33 6.68
CA GLN A 78 34.38 -5.14 5.87
C GLN A 78 35.18 -4.33 4.84
N PHE A 79 34.67 -3.18 4.40
CA PHE A 79 35.33 -2.32 3.42
C PHE A 79 36.25 -1.30 4.13
N ASN A 80 37.47 -1.73 4.42
CA ASN A 80 38.51 -0.92 5.08
C ASN A 80 39.29 -0.02 4.08
N GLY A 81 38.61 0.49 3.05
CA GLY A 81 39.20 1.46 2.14
C GLY A 81 39.14 2.86 2.76
N GLN A 82 40.29 3.51 2.96
CA GLN A 82 40.40 4.87 3.49
C GLN A 82 39.52 5.85 2.69
N CYS A 83 38.30 6.07 3.16
CA CYS A 83 37.48 7.19 2.74
C CYS A 83 37.71 8.26 3.81
N ASN A 84 38.53 9.26 3.48
CA ASN A 84 38.92 10.32 4.41
C ASN A 84 37.75 11.24 4.82
N ASP A 85 36.55 11.03 4.28
CA ASP A 85 35.37 11.83 4.56
C ASP A 85 34.23 10.98 5.16
N ILE A 86 33.89 11.30 6.41
CA ILE A 86 32.78 10.69 7.16
C ILE A 86 31.45 10.89 6.43
N ALA A 87 31.26 12.04 5.77
CA ALA A 87 30.02 12.33 5.06
C ALA A 87 29.84 11.42 3.84
N SER A 88 30.89 11.21 3.07
CA SER A 88 30.92 10.26 1.95
C SER A 88 30.63 8.82 2.41
N ARG A 89 31.16 8.43 3.58
CA ARG A 89 30.85 7.12 4.18
C ARG A 89 29.38 7.01 4.59
N ALA A 90 28.84 8.02 5.28
CA ALA A 90 27.44 8.09 5.71
C ALA A 90 26.47 7.97 4.53
N ARG A 91 26.71 8.73 3.44
CA ARG A 91 25.92 8.67 2.21
C ARG A 91 25.90 7.27 1.60
N ARG A 92 27.04 6.57 1.60
CA ARG A 92 27.14 5.21 1.06
C ARG A 92 26.36 4.19 1.89
N ILE A 93 26.29 4.38 3.21
CA ILE A 93 25.46 3.53 4.10
C ILE A 93 23.99 3.72 3.74
N LEU A 94 23.54 4.97 3.67
CA LEU A 94 22.15 5.31 3.39
C LEU A 94 21.74 4.83 2.00
N GLN A 95 22.60 4.99 0.99
CA GLN A 95 22.35 4.47 -0.35
C GLN A 95 22.21 2.94 -0.37
N ARG A 96 23.14 2.20 0.28
CA ARG A 96 23.07 0.73 0.34
C ARG A 96 21.85 0.25 1.10
N ALA A 97 21.52 0.87 2.23
CA ALA A 97 20.31 0.58 2.97
C ALA A 97 19.07 0.85 2.11
N ALA A 98 19.03 1.96 1.38
CA ALA A 98 17.94 2.29 0.46
C ALA A 98 17.76 1.24 -0.64
N PHE A 99 18.85 0.83 -1.31
CA PHE A 99 18.77 -0.22 -2.33
C PHE A 99 18.36 -1.58 -1.76
N ALA A 100 18.87 -1.94 -0.58
CA ALA A 100 18.48 -3.18 0.09
C ALA A 100 16.99 -3.16 0.48
N MET A 101 16.46 -2.01 0.93
CA MET A 101 15.03 -1.85 1.23
C MET A 101 14.17 -2.02 -0.02
N VAL A 102 14.53 -1.39 -1.13
CA VAL A 102 13.80 -1.53 -2.40
C VAL A 102 13.82 -2.99 -2.87
N ALA A 103 14.98 -3.66 -2.77
CA ALA A 103 15.12 -5.05 -3.19
C ALA A 103 14.33 -6.03 -2.31
N GLN A 104 14.12 -5.72 -1.02
CA GLN A 104 13.38 -6.54 -0.07
C GLN A 104 11.91 -6.13 0.05
N GLN A 105 11.44 -5.17 -0.74
CA GLN A 105 10.06 -4.71 -0.68
C GLN A 105 9.12 -5.80 -1.21
N GLU A 106 8.20 -6.26 -0.35
CA GLU A 106 7.12 -7.15 -0.76
C GLU A 106 6.18 -6.40 -1.73
N LEU A 107 5.95 -7.01 -2.89
CA LEU A 107 4.98 -6.53 -3.89
C LEU A 107 3.66 -7.29 -3.73
N SER A 108 2.54 -6.62 -4.00
CA SER A 108 1.24 -7.30 -3.97
C SER A 108 1.13 -8.30 -5.13
N SER A 109 0.37 -9.38 -4.93
CA SER A 109 0.14 -10.37 -6.00
C SER A 109 -0.49 -9.74 -7.24
N GLN A 110 -1.34 -8.71 -7.07
CA GLN A 110 -1.91 -7.98 -8.19
C GLN A 110 -0.84 -7.20 -8.98
N GLN A 111 0.10 -6.54 -8.28
CA GLN A 111 1.20 -5.82 -8.93
C GLN A 111 2.10 -6.77 -9.72
N VAL A 112 2.45 -7.91 -9.13
CA VAL A 112 3.26 -8.94 -9.80
C VAL A 112 2.54 -9.48 -11.03
N MET A 113 1.25 -9.81 -10.91
CA MET A 113 0.47 -10.32 -12.04
C MET A 113 0.28 -9.28 -13.15
N ALA A 114 0.02 -8.02 -12.81
CA ALA A 114 -0.08 -6.95 -13.80
C ALA A 114 1.23 -6.82 -14.61
N HIS A 115 2.37 -6.88 -13.93
CA HIS A 115 3.68 -6.86 -14.57
C HIS A 115 3.91 -8.09 -15.48
N LEU A 116 3.63 -9.30 -14.98
CA LEU A 116 3.76 -10.54 -15.75
C LEU A 116 2.85 -10.58 -16.99
N LEU A 117 1.66 -10.01 -16.91
CA LEU A 117 0.71 -9.89 -18.01
C LEU A 117 1.03 -8.74 -18.97
N GLY A 118 2.07 -7.95 -18.69
CA GLY A 118 2.46 -6.80 -19.52
C GLY A 118 1.46 -5.64 -19.47
N PHE A 119 0.67 -5.54 -18.40
CA PHE A 119 -0.23 -4.41 -18.21
C PHE A 119 0.56 -3.15 -17.85
N LYS A 120 0.08 -2.00 -18.36
CA LYS A 120 0.64 -0.70 -18.00
C LYS A 120 0.32 -0.40 -16.53
N ASP A 121 1.34 0.01 -15.80
CA ASP A 121 1.28 0.51 -14.43
C ASP A 121 1.15 2.05 -14.37
N HIS A 122 1.26 2.69 -15.53
CA HIS A 122 1.19 4.14 -15.67
C HIS A 122 0.01 4.56 -16.56
N PHE A 123 -0.94 5.29 -15.96
CA PHE A 123 -2.07 5.91 -16.63
C PHE A 123 -2.02 7.42 -16.44
N MET A 124 -1.90 8.16 -17.54
CA MET A 124 -1.97 9.62 -17.53
C MET A 124 -3.00 10.10 -18.55
N SER A 125 -3.81 11.08 -18.17
CA SER A 125 -4.77 11.74 -19.06
C SER A 125 -4.13 12.79 -19.97
N HIS A 126 -2.98 13.36 -19.56
CA HIS A 126 -2.27 14.43 -20.25
C HIS A 126 -0.77 14.09 -20.31
N SER A 127 -0.01 14.68 -21.22
CA SER A 127 1.45 14.60 -21.28
C SER A 127 2.08 15.80 -20.58
N TYR A 128 3.04 15.56 -19.68
CA TYR A 128 3.84 16.62 -19.05
C TYR A 128 5.24 16.66 -19.68
N ASN A 129 5.86 17.84 -19.70
CA ASN A 129 7.25 18.02 -20.14
C ASN A 129 8.22 17.83 -18.98
N GLU A 130 9.36 17.19 -19.22
CA GLU A 130 10.44 17.07 -18.23
C GLU A 130 11.04 18.46 -17.95
N LEU A 131 11.08 18.83 -16.67
CA LEU A 131 11.84 19.99 -16.18
C LEU A 131 13.12 19.48 -15.55
N TYR A 132 14.26 19.75 -16.17
CA TYR A 132 15.56 19.49 -15.57
C TYR A 132 15.88 20.58 -14.54
N TRP A 133 16.28 20.15 -13.34
CA TRP A 133 16.70 21.00 -12.22
C TRP A 133 18.14 20.70 -11.84
#